data_AF-A0A1Q9TW05-F1
#
_entry.id   AF-A0A1Q9TW05-F1
#
_cell.length_a   1.000
_cell.length_b   1.000
_cell.length_c   1.000
_cell.angle_alpha   90.00
_cell.angle_beta   90.00
_cell.angle_gamma   90.00
#
_symmetry.space_group_name_H-M   'P 1'
#
loop_
_entity.id
_entity.type
_entity.pdbx_description
1 polymer ?
#
loop_
_entity_poly.entity_id
_entity_poly.type
_entity_poly.pdbx_seq_one_letter_code
_entity_poly.pdbx_strand_id
1 'polypeptide(L)'
;MWKPVAANLFLGVFALIPLYFVSWLVTHLLPMDCRSFEEMGAPGIENCDYTTLDHYPVVLGGLVVFGGLLILLTLLVDVAVPMWRRRSPGPWLAWTPLIAVPYLVFYLLTAGWGGPGS
;
A
#
# COMPACT_ATOMS: atom_id res chain seq x y z
N MET A 1 19.14 19.61 4.76
CA MET A 1 17.74 19.30 4.39
C MET A 1 17.53 17.89 3.81
N TRP A 2 18.58 17.13 3.44
CA TRP A 2 18.44 15.82 2.79
C TRP A 2 18.04 14.64 3.70
N LYS A 3 18.20 14.76 5.03
CA LYS A 3 17.89 13.68 5.99
C LYS A 3 16.42 13.19 5.94
N PRO A 4 15.39 14.07 6.01
CA PRO A 4 13.99 13.63 5.88
C PRO A 4 13.69 13.00 4.52
N VAL A 5 14.30 13.52 3.44
CA VAL A 5 14.16 12.98 2.08
C VAL A 5 14.68 11.54 2.00
N ALA A 6 15.91 11.30 2.47
CA ALA A 6 16.51 9.97 2.46
C ALA A 6 15.74 8.97 3.34
N ALA A 7 15.27 9.42 4.52
CA ALA A 7 14.47 8.58 5.41
C ALA A 7 13.13 8.17 4.79
N ASN A 8 12.40 9.13 4.19
CA ASN A 8 11.11 8.85 3.55
C ASN A 8 11.24 8.00 2.28
N LEU A 9 12.32 8.16 1.49
CA LEU A 9 12.60 7.26 0.36
C LEU A 9 12.91 5.84 0.82
N PHE A 10 13.69 5.67 1.89
CA PHE A 10 13.98 4.35 2.44
C PHE A 10 12.72 3.67 2.97
N LEU A 11 11.88 4.40 3.71
CA LEU A 11 10.55 3.92 4.11
C LEU A 11 9.70 3.56 2.89
N GLY A 12 9.81 4.31 1.80
CA GLY A 12 9.11 4.03 0.55
C GLY A 12 9.47 2.68 -0.08
N VAL A 13 10.69 2.17 0.12
CA VAL A 13 11.06 0.81 -0.30
C VAL A 13 10.27 -0.23 0.49
N PHE A 14 10.11 -0.05 1.81
CA PHE A 14 9.26 -0.92 2.62
C PHE A 14 7.77 -0.75 2.29
N ALA A 15 7.36 0.44 1.87
CA ALA A 15 6.00 0.74 1.48
C ALA A 15 5.55 0.02 0.20
N LEU A 16 6.47 -0.52 -0.59
CA LEU A 16 6.14 -1.31 -1.78
C LEU A 16 5.15 -2.44 -1.48
N ILE A 17 5.37 -3.17 -0.38
CA ILE A 17 4.55 -4.32 0.01
C ILE A 17 3.12 -3.90 0.38
N PRO A 18 2.87 -3.00 1.36
CA PRO A 18 1.51 -2.60 1.69
C PRO A 18 0.83 -1.84 0.55
N LEU A 19 1.56 -1.03 -0.24
CA LEU A 19 0.97 -0.35 -1.40
C LEU A 19 0.57 -1.34 -2.51
N TYR A 20 1.34 -2.42 -2.69
CA TYR A 20 0.95 -3.50 -3.58
C TYR A 20 -0.35 -4.18 -3.11
N PHE A 21 -0.47 -4.50 -1.82
CA PHE A 21 -1.71 -5.06 -1.28
C PHE A 21 -2.91 -4.11 -1.43
N VAL A 22 -2.73 -2.81 -1.19
CA VAL A 22 -3.77 -1.80 -1.42
C VAL A 22 -4.18 -1.76 -2.89
N SER A 23 -3.21 -1.73 -3.81
CA SER A 23 -3.48 -1.73 -5.25
C SER A 23 -4.21 -2.98 -5.68
N TRP A 24 -3.84 -4.16 -5.16
CA TRP A 24 -4.55 -5.41 -5.43
C TRP A 24 -5.99 -5.36 -4.93
N LEU A 25 -6.24 -4.88 -3.70
CA LEU A 25 -7.60 -4.72 -3.17
C LEU A 25 -8.44 -3.78 -4.04
N VAL A 26 -7.84 -2.67 -4.49
CA VAL A 26 -8.54 -1.68 -5.32
C VAL A 26 -8.87 -2.22 -6.71
N THR A 27 -7.99 -3.04 -7.28
CA THR A 27 -8.12 -3.53 -8.66
C THR A 27 -8.85 -4.85 -8.79
N HIS A 28 -8.81 -5.70 -7.76
CA HIS A 28 -9.40 -7.04 -7.80
C HIS A 28 -10.61 -7.17 -6.86
N LEU A 29 -10.51 -6.71 -5.61
CA LEU A 29 -11.58 -6.88 -4.62
C LEU A 29 -12.72 -5.87 -4.78
N LEU A 30 -12.43 -4.57 -4.95
CA LEU A 30 -13.46 -3.54 -5.13
C LEU A 30 -14.43 -3.79 -6.31
N PRO A 31 -13.99 -4.27 -7.48
CA PRO A 31 -14.90 -4.56 -8.59
C PRO A 31 -15.65 -5.89 -8.47
N MET A 32 -15.43 -6.69 -7.41
CA MET A 32 -16.21 -7.90 -7.18
C MET A 32 -17.50 -7.61 -6.41
N ASP A 33 -18.57 -8.29 -6.83
CA ASP A 33 -19.91 -8.13 -6.26
C ASP A 33 -20.09 -8.95 -4.96
N CYS A 34 -19.17 -9.87 -4.69
CA CYS A 34 -19.21 -10.79 -3.55
C CYS A 34 -18.07 -10.51 -2.57
N ARG A 35 -18.36 -10.67 -1.26
CA ARG A 35 -17.37 -10.56 -0.17
C ARG A 35 -17.30 -11.80 0.71
N SER A 36 -18.14 -12.79 0.45
CA SER A 36 -18.18 -14.06 1.17
C SER A 36 -18.54 -15.21 0.22
N PHE A 37 -18.15 -16.44 0.59
CA PHE A 37 -18.52 -17.63 -0.17
C PHE A 37 -20.04 -17.89 -0.17
N GLU A 38 -20.76 -17.38 0.83
CA GLU A 38 -22.22 -17.50 0.93
C GLU A 38 -22.93 -16.60 -0.10
N GLU A 39 -22.33 -15.44 -0.44
CA GLU A 39 -22.87 -14.51 -1.43
C GLU A 39 -22.72 -15.02 -2.87
N MET A 40 -21.81 -15.96 -3.14
CA MET A 40 -21.61 -16.52 -4.50
C MET A 40 -22.88 -17.14 -5.09
N GLY A 41 -23.77 -17.68 -4.25
CA GLY A 41 -25.02 -18.29 -4.68
C GLY A 41 -26.19 -17.31 -4.79
N ALA A 42 -25.98 -16.03 -4.45
CA ALA A 42 -27.06 -15.05 -4.42
C ALA A 42 -27.47 -14.63 -5.84
N PRO A 43 -28.78 -14.47 -6.11
CA PRO A 43 -29.23 -13.95 -7.39
C PRO A 43 -28.74 -12.51 -7.60
N GLY A 44 -28.16 -12.21 -8.76
CA GLY A 44 -27.65 -10.89 -9.12
C GLY A 44 -26.13 -10.71 -8.96
N ILE A 45 -25.39 -11.78 -8.62
CA ILE A 45 -23.92 -11.78 -8.61
C ILE A 45 -23.42 -12.25 -9.98
N GLU A 46 -22.80 -11.35 -10.74
CA GLU A 46 -22.26 -11.65 -12.08
C GLU A 46 -20.73 -11.71 -12.07
N ASN A 47 -20.07 -10.92 -11.22
CA ASN A 47 -18.62 -10.80 -11.17
C ASN A 47 -18.05 -11.24 -9.82
N CYS A 48 -17.99 -12.56 -9.61
CA CYS A 48 -17.40 -13.16 -8.41
C CYS A 48 -16.37 -14.23 -8.76
N ASP A 49 -15.11 -14.02 -8.37
CA ASP A 49 -14.02 -14.97 -8.55
C ASP A 49 -13.63 -15.62 -7.22
N TYR A 50 -13.77 -16.95 -7.17
CA TYR A 50 -13.38 -17.77 -6.03
C TYR A 50 -11.89 -17.63 -5.69
N THR A 51 -11.04 -17.54 -6.71
CA THR A 51 -9.59 -17.48 -6.51
C THR A 51 -9.21 -16.20 -5.79
N THR A 52 -9.75 -15.07 -6.23
CA THR A 52 -9.55 -13.77 -5.59
C THR A 52 -10.13 -13.75 -4.16
N LEU A 53 -11.28 -14.37 -3.92
CA LEU A 53 -11.88 -14.44 -2.58
C LEU A 53 -11.06 -15.29 -1.59
N ASP A 54 -10.46 -16.39 -2.04
CA ASP A 54 -9.60 -17.23 -1.20
C ASP A 54 -8.27 -16.53 -0.83
N HIS A 55 -7.75 -15.69 -1.72
CA HIS A 55 -6.53 -14.92 -1.47
C HIS A 55 -6.77 -13.66 -0.62
N TYR A 56 -8.01 -13.18 -0.54
CA TYR A 56 -8.36 -11.96 0.17
C TYR A 56 -7.92 -11.93 1.65
N PRO A 57 -8.15 -12.96 2.48
CA PRO A 57 -7.74 -12.95 3.88
C PRO A 57 -6.22 -12.79 4.06
N VAL A 58 -5.43 -13.41 3.18
CA VAL A 58 -3.97 -13.31 3.19
C VAL A 58 -3.53 -11.91 2.80
N VAL A 59 -4.12 -11.34 1.75
CA VAL A 59 -3.84 -9.96 1.31
C VAL A 59 -4.21 -8.95 2.39
N LEU A 60 -5.38 -9.10 3.01
CA LEU A 60 -5.83 -8.21 4.08
C LEU A 60 -4.95 -8.36 5.33
N GLY A 61 -4.63 -9.60 5.74
CA GLY A 61 -3.72 -9.87 6.85
C GLY A 61 -2.33 -9.28 6.62
N GLY A 62 -1.80 -9.45 5.42
CA GLY A 62 -0.56 -8.82 4.96
C GLY A 62 -0.64 -7.29 5.04
N LEU A 63 -1.72 -6.69 4.54
CA LEU A 63 -1.91 -5.24 4.61
C LEU A 63 -1.96 -4.73 6.05
N VAL A 64 -2.65 -5.42 6.96
CA VAL A 64 -2.70 -5.02 8.38
C VAL A 64 -1.32 -5.09 9.02
N VAL A 65 -0.58 -6.18 8.80
CA VAL A 65 0.74 -6.38 9.41
C VAL A 65 1.77 -5.42 8.81
N PHE A 66 1.94 -5.42 7.49
CA PHE A 66 2.95 -4.60 6.81
C PHE A 66 2.57 -3.12 6.76
N GLY A 67 1.29 -2.80 6.56
CA GLY A 67 0.78 -1.44 6.60
C GLY A 67 0.85 -0.85 8.00
N GLY A 68 0.46 -1.62 9.02
CA GLY A 68 0.61 -1.22 10.42
C GLY A 68 2.07 -0.96 10.80
N LEU A 69 2.98 -1.85 10.40
CA LEU A 69 4.42 -1.67 10.62
C LEU A 69 4.95 -0.42 9.91
N LEU A 70 4.54 -0.16 8.67
CA LEU A 70 4.94 1.04 7.93
C LEU A 70 4.45 2.32 8.61
N ILE A 71 3.19 2.35 9.05
CA ILE A 71 2.61 3.48 9.78
C ILE A 71 3.41 3.73 11.07
N LEU A 72 3.70 2.67 11.83
CA LEU A 72 4.49 2.77 13.04
C LEU A 72 5.89 3.33 12.77
N LEU A 73 6.59 2.82 11.74
CA LEU A 73 7.91 3.32 11.34
C LEU A 73 7.85 4.78 10.90
N THR A 74 6.82 5.18 10.14
CA THR A 74 6.63 6.56 9.69
C THR A 74 6.43 7.49 10.88
N LEU A 75 5.59 7.12 11.86
CA LEU A 75 5.40 7.89 13.08
C LEU A 75 6.69 8.01 13.89
N LEU A 76 7.47 6.94 14.00
CA LEU A 76 8.74 6.97 14.71
C LEU A 76 9.74 7.93 14.03
N VAL A 77 9.85 7.87 12.70
CA VAL A 77 10.84 8.64 11.93
C VAL A 77 10.43 10.11 11.77
N ASP A 78 9.18 10.38 11.39
CA ASP A 78 8.72 11.73 11.06
C ASP A 78 8.19 12.52 12.27
N VAL A 79 7.84 11.83 13.37
CA VAL A 79 7.26 12.46 14.56
C VAL A 79 8.14 12.25 15.79
N ALA A 80 8.41 11.00 16.18
CA ALA A 80 9.14 10.72 17.42
C ALA A 80 10.59 11.22 17.38
N VAL A 81 11.32 10.99 16.29
CA VAL A 81 12.72 11.44 16.15
C VAL A 81 12.85 12.97 16.16
N PRO A 82 12.04 13.76 15.42
CA PRO A 82 12.08 15.22 15.50
C PRO A 82 11.71 15.75 16.87
N MET A 83 10.65 15.21 17.49
CA MET A 83 10.23 15.61 18.84
C MET A 83 11.33 15.34 19.86
N TRP A 84 11.96 14.17 19.82
CA TRP A 84 13.04 13.83 20.75
C TRP A 84 14.26 14.75 20.60
N ARG A 85 14.52 15.22 19.38
CA ARG A 85 15.57 16.21 19.10
C ARG A 85 15.14 17.66 19.34
N ARG A 86 13.98 17.90 19.98
CA ARG A 86 13.37 19.23 20.21
C ARG A 86 13.24 20.06 18.92
N ARG A 87 12.97 19.42 17.79
CA ARG A 87 12.71 20.08 16.49
C ARG A 87 11.25 19.95 16.13
N SER A 88 10.74 20.87 15.31
CA SER A 88 9.40 20.77 14.78
C SER A 88 9.29 19.56 13.83
N PRO A 89 8.22 18.74 13.92
CA PRO A 89 7.97 17.63 13.00
C PRO A 89 7.45 18.10 11.64
N GLY A 90 6.94 19.33 11.54
CA GLY A 90 6.35 19.88 10.30
C GLY A 90 7.22 19.71 9.05
N PRO A 91 8.52 20.07 9.09
CA PRO A 91 9.41 19.85 7.95
C PRO A 91 9.66 18.39 7.59
N TRP A 92 9.47 17.43 8.51
CA TRP A 92 9.61 15.99 8.21
C TRP A 92 8.32 15.45 7.58
N LEU A 93 7.18 15.81 8.15
CA LEU A 93 5.85 15.46 7.62
C LEU A 93 5.60 15.98 6.20
N ALA A 94 6.19 17.13 5.85
CA ALA A 94 6.12 17.67 4.49
C ALA A 94 6.71 16.73 3.43
N TRP A 95 7.64 15.84 3.82
CA TRP A 95 8.27 14.87 2.90
C TRP A 95 7.66 13.47 3.00
N THR A 96 6.69 13.22 3.88
CA THR A 96 5.99 11.93 3.97
C THR A 96 5.40 11.44 2.64
N PRO A 97 4.90 12.30 1.73
CA PRO A 97 4.47 11.84 0.41
C PRO A 97 5.55 11.12 -0.41
N LEU A 98 6.85 11.33 -0.12
CA LEU A 98 7.93 10.63 -0.81
C LEU A 98 7.95 9.12 -0.55
N ILE A 99 7.28 8.64 0.50
CA ILE A 99 7.11 7.21 0.77
C ILE A 99 6.42 6.51 -0.42
N ALA A 100 5.53 7.20 -1.14
CA ALA A 100 4.85 6.63 -2.30
C ALA A 100 5.71 6.59 -3.57
N VAL A 101 6.81 7.36 -3.64
CA VAL A 101 7.61 7.54 -4.86
C VAL A 101 8.22 6.22 -5.35
N PRO A 102 8.88 5.39 -4.52
CA PRO A 102 9.44 4.12 -4.99
C PRO A 102 8.38 3.20 -5.59
N TYR A 103 7.18 3.17 -5.00
CA TYR A 103 6.06 2.40 -5.54
C TYR A 103 5.57 2.95 -6.87
N LEU A 104 5.39 4.27 -7.01
CA LEU A 104 4.97 4.86 -8.28
C LEU A 104 6.00 4.63 -9.38
N VAL A 105 7.28 4.77 -9.08
CA VAL A 105 8.36 4.47 -10.04
C VAL A 105 8.31 3.00 -10.43
N PHE A 106 8.23 2.08 -9.46
CA PHE A 106 8.12 0.65 -9.72
C PHE A 106 6.89 0.33 -10.59
N TYR A 107 5.73 0.85 -10.22
CA TYR A 107 4.47 0.67 -10.94
C TYR A 107 4.56 1.18 -12.38
N LEU A 108 5.08 2.38 -12.61
CA LEU A 108 5.23 2.95 -13.95
C LEU A 108 6.23 2.15 -14.80
N LEU A 109 7.33 1.69 -14.20
CA LEU A 109 8.30 0.83 -14.88
C LEU A 109 7.68 -0.50 -15.27
N THR A 110 6.87 -1.12 -14.41
CA THR A 110 6.21 -2.40 -14.75
C THR A 110 5.01 -2.23 -15.67
N ALA A 111 4.27 -1.13 -15.56
CA ALA A 111 3.11 -0.84 -16.42
C ALA A 111 3.54 -0.60 -17.87
N GLY A 112 4.72 0.00 -18.09
CA GLY A 112 5.30 0.18 -19.42
C GLY A 112 5.70 -1.12 -20.13
N TRP A 113 5.83 -2.24 -19.41
CA TRP A 113 6.10 -3.57 -19.99
C TRP A 113 4.83 -4.33 -20.38
N GLY A 114 3.64 -3.89 -19.95
CA GLY A 114 2.35 -4.48 -20.28
C GLY A 114 1.65 -3.84 -21.48
N GLY A 115 2.40 -3.43 -22.51
CA GLY A 115 1.82 -2.91 -23.75
C GLY A 115 0.92 -3.95 -24.46
N PRO A 116 -0.12 -3.52 -25.19
CA PRO A 116 -1.11 -4.41 -25.80
C PRO A 116 -0.46 -5.24 -26.91
N GLY A 117 -0.08 -6.49 -26.62
CA GLY A 117 0.64 -7.32 -27.60
C GLY A 117 1.02 -8.73 -27.17
N SER A 118 0.23 -9.38 -26.31
CA SER A 118 0.30 -10.83 -26.08
C SER A 118 -1.05 -11.47 -26.34
#